data_AF-A0A6A4AV60-F1
#
_entry.id   AF-A0A6A4AV60-F1
#
_cell.length_a   1.000
_cell.length_b   1.000
_cell.length_c   1.000
_cell.angle_alpha   90.00
_cell.angle_beta   90.00
_cell.angle_gamma   90.00
#
_symmetry.space_group_name_H-M   'P 1'
#
loop_
_entity.id
_entity.type
_entity.pdbx_description
1 polymer ?
#
loop_
_entity_poly.entity_id
_entity_poly.type
_entity_poly.pdbx_seq_one_letter_code
_entity_poly.pdbx_strand_id
1 'polypeptide(L)'
;TPVAVQEEGAPARSLQTHPLRGGYAHLENTISQALQQFREKLDEEKQKGSRQLEEEQARSRKLEEQLAAAAKELAELRNDGSGDGSGDDRCTVIAHEWKKTAAKLADEKAISSGLRNKLAQVETELNLSKQSVTTQADNLLKAQASHAKKLQDVHEDMNNLTREVDERKKKLEDRENDVASREKNMENKEEELQVKAEELQSHEAKLKEEGRRLQNVTHRLQREREQLDADKKKREKPSREKQQGGRISLRQAKILNEMKRQTRLLEEQFKNNGCPAAFKELEA
;
A
#
# COMPACT_ATOMS: atom_id res chain seq x y z
N THR A 1 21.20 22.22 -47.71
CA THR A 1 20.58 22.07 -46.37
C THR A 1 21.09 20.79 -45.76
N PRO A 2 21.99 20.80 -44.77
CA PRO A 2 22.19 19.65 -43.92
C PRO A 2 21.30 19.78 -42.68
N VAL A 3 20.52 18.74 -42.42
CA VAL A 3 19.61 18.61 -41.29
C VAL A 3 20.45 18.44 -40.02
N ALA A 4 20.42 19.46 -39.16
CA ALA A 4 20.94 19.37 -37.80
C ALA A 4 19.97 18.50 -36.98
N VAL A 5 20.39 17.28 -36.66
CA VAL A 5 19.75 16.48 -35.61
C VAL A 5 20.18 17.10 -34.28
N GLN A 6 19.29 17.87 -33.67
CA GLN A 6 19.39 18.23 -32.26
C GLN A 6 19.18 16.95 -31.46
N GLU A 7 20.26 16.25 -31.13
CA GLU A 7 20.26 15.39 -29.95
C GLU A 7 20.06 16.31 -28.75
N GLU A 8 18.86 16.24 -28.17
CA GLU A 8 18.52 16.85 -26.90
C GLU A 8 19.40 16.22 -25.82
N GLY A 9 20.58 16.83 -25.61
CA GLY A 9 21.51 16.47 -24.56
C GLY A 9 20.83 16.65 -23.21
N ALA A 10 20.35 15.53 -22.64
CA ALA A 10 20.06 15.44 -21.23
C ALA A 10 21.29 15.98 -20.46
N PRO A 11 21.14 16.95 -19.56
CA PRO A 11 22.28 17.57 -18.92
C PRO A 11 22.99 16.50 -18.11
N ALA A 12 24.27 16.26 -18.44
CA ALA A 12 25.23 15.40 -17.74
C ALA A 12 25.54 15.86 -16.29
N ARG A 13 24.61 16.60 -15.65
CA ARG A 13 24.76 17.22 -14.33
C ARG A 13 24.17 16.37 -13.20
N SER A 14 23.35 15.35 -13.45
CA SER A 14 22.76 14.55 -12.36
C SER A 14 23.74 13.58 -11.68
N LEU A 15 24.86 13.24 -12.33
CA LEU A 15 25.92 12.44 -11.72
C LEU A 15 26.99 13.27 -11.00
N GLN A 16 26.91 14.61 -11.05
CA GLN A 16 27.97 15.48 -10.55
C GLN A 16 27.84 15.80 -9.05
N THR A 17 26.73 15.47 -8.40
CA THR A 17 26.42 15.85 -7.00
C THR A 17 26.23 14.66 -6.05
N HIS A 18 26.68 13.45 -6.41
CA HIS A 18 26.63 12.32 -5.48
C HIS A 18 27.65 12.49 -4.33
N PRO A 19 27.24 12.32 -3.06
CA PRO A 19 28.12 12.44 -1.89
C PRO A 19 29.36 11.52 -1.92
N LEU A 20 29.29 10.43 -2.69
CA LEU A 20 30.36 9.44 -2.83
C LEU A 20 31.32 9.72 -4.00
N ARG A 21 31.07 10.75 -4.82
CA ARG A 21 31.87 11.08 -6.02
C ARG A 21 33.30 11.49 -5.67
N GLY A 22 33.50 12.19 -4.55
CA GLY A 22 34.84 12.54 -4.08
C GLY A 22 35.67 11.31 -3.70
N GLY A 23 35.04 10.31 -3.05
CA GLY A 23 35.68 9.04 -2.70
C GLY A 23 36.00 8.18 -3.92
N TYR A 24 35.06 8.09 -4.87
CA TYR A 24 35.27 7.36 -6.13
C TYR A 24 36.36 8.00 -7.01
N ALA A 25 36.35 9.33 -7.14
CA ALA A 25 37.37 10.05 -7.91
C ALA A 25 38.78 9.91 -7.29
N HIS A 26 38.89 9.91 -5.96
CA HIS A 26 40.16 9.66 -5.28
C HIS A 26 40.65 8.22 -5.52
N LEU A 27 39.76 7.25 -5.43
CA LEU A 27 40.09 5.84 -5.69
C LEU A 27 40.54 5.63 -7.14
N GLU A 28 39.81 6.16 -8.12
CA GLU A 28 40.15 6.10 -9.55
C GLU A 28 41.53 6.71 -9.83
N ASN A 29 41.83 7.86 -9.22
CA ASN A 29 43.12 8.52 -9.38
C ASN A 29 44.26 7.68 -8.75
N THR A 30 44.03 7.12 -7.56
CA THR A 30 45.00 6.26 -6.87
C THR A 30 45.29 4.99 -7.67
N ILE A 31 44.24 4.35 -8.21
CA ILE A 31 44.39 3.16 -9.07
C ILE A 31 45.13 3.53 -10.36
N SER A 32 44.79 4.65 -10.99
CA SER A 32 45.46 5.13 -12.21
C SER A 32 46.94 5.38 -11.98
N GLN A 33 47.29 6.01 -10.85
CA GLN A 33 48.67 6.27 -10.46
C GLN A 33 49.43 4.98 -10.17
N ALA A 34 48.83 4.03 -9.45
CA ALA A 34 49.45 2.74 -9.17
C ALA A 34 49.71 1.95 -10.47
N LEU A 35 48.74 1.90 -11.39
CA LEU A 35 48.90 1.24 -12.69
C LEU A 35 50.00 1.90 -13.54
N GLN A 36 50.11 3.22 -13.47
CA GLN A 36 51.17 3.95 -14.17
C GLN A 36 52.56 3.62 -13.62
N GLN A 37 52.71 3.61 -12.29
CA GLN A 37 53.97 3.21 -11.64
C GLN A 37 54.35 1.76 -11.96
N PHE A 38 53.37 0.85 -12.03
CA PHE A 38 53.63 -0.54 -12.42
C PHE A 38 54.10 -0.65 -13.88
N ARG A 39 53.51 0.12 -14.80
CA ARG A 39 53.97 0.17 -16.20
C ARG A 39 55.39 0.67 -16.32
N GLU A 40 55.71 1.78 -15.65
CA GLU A 40 57.04 2.38 -15.68
C GLU A 40 58.11 1.41 -15.15
N LYS A 41 57.85 0.74 -14.02
CA LYS A 41 58.76 -0.28 -13.48
C LYS A 41 58.97 -1.47 -14.41
N LEU A 42 57.91 -1.93 -15.07
CA LEU A 42 58.00 -3.01 -16.06
C LEU A 42 58.85 -2.61 -17.26
N ASP A 43 58.67 -1.39 -17.77
CA ASP A 43 59.44 -0.87 -18.89
C ASP A 43 60.92 -0.68 -18.52
N GLU A 44 61.21 -0.18 -17.32
CA GLU A 44 62.57 -0.07 -16.78
C GLU A 44 63.26 -1.43 -16.68
N GLU A 45 62.57 -2.45 -16.15
CA GLU A 45 63.13 -3.79 -15.98
C GLU A 45 63.38 -4.48 -17.32
N LYS A 46 62.47 -4.32 -18.28
CA LYS A 46 62.66 -4.78 -19.66
C LYS A 46 63.85 -4.10 -20.32
N GLN A 47 63.98 -2.79 -20.17
CA GLN A 47 65.08 -2.03 -20.76
C GLN A 47 66.43 -2.43 -20.15
N LYS A 48 66.46 -2.67 -18.83
CA LYS A 48 67.65 -3.14 -18.13
C LYS A 48 68.11 -4.51 -18.62
N GLY A 49 67.18 -5.47 -18.78
CA GLY A 49 67.49 -6.78 -19.34
C GLY A 49 68.02 -6.72 -20.78
N SER A 50 67.43 -5.85 -21.62
CA SER A 50 67.89 -5.65 -23.00
C SER A 50 69.30 -5.06 -23.06
N ARG A 51 69.61 -4.05 -22.25
CA ARG A 51 70.96 -3.45 -22.19
C ARG A 51 72.01 -4.47 -21.74
N GLN A 52 71.70 -5.27 -20.72
CA GLN A 52 72.61 -6.33 -20.24
C GLN A 52 72.90 -7.36 -21.33
N LEU A 53 71.89 -7.78 -22.10
CA LEU A 53 72.08 -8.71 -23.21
C LEU A 53 72.95 -8.11 -24.32
N GLU A 54 72.77 -6.83 -24.63
CA GLU A 54 73.57 -6.11 -25.64
C GLU A 54 75.03 -5.93 -25.20
N GLU A 55 75.27 -5.58 -23.93
CA GLU A 55 76.61 -5.46 -23.36
C GLU A 55 77.36 -6.80 -23.41
N GLU A 56 76.72 -7.91 -23.03
CA GLU A 56 77.31 -9.25 -23.11
C GLU A 56 77.58 -9.68 -24.56
N GLN A 57 76.68 -9.36 -25.49
CA GLN A 57 76.93 -9.62 -26.91
C GLN A 57 78.11 -8.80 -27.46
N ALA A 58 78.27 -7.54 -27.02
CA ALA A 58 79.38 -6.71 -27.42
C ALA A 58 80.73 -7.23 -26.88
N ARG A 59 80.76 -7.74 -25.64
CA ARG A 59 81.94 -8.41 -25.08
C ARG A 59 82.32 -9.66 -25.85
N SER A 60 81.33 -10.47 -26.23
CA SER A 60 81.56 -11.69 -27.01
C SER A 60 82.12 -11.37 -28.40
N ARG A 61 81.61 -10.33 -29.08
CA ARG A 61 82.17 -9.87 -30.36
C ARG A 61 83.62 -9.43 -30.21
N LYS A 62 83.95 -8.69 -29.14
CA LYS A 62 85.33 -8.25 -28.86
C LYS A 62 86.28 -9.43 -28.61
N LEU A 63 85.82 -10.45 -27.90
CA LEU A 63 86.60 -11.69 -27.71
C LEU A 63 86.78 -12.45 -29.03
N GLU A 64 85.73 -12.52 -29.88
CA GLU A 64 85.84 -13.11 -31.22
C GLU A 64 86.85 -12.39 -32.11
N GLU A 65 86.88 -11.06 -32.08
CA GLU A 65 87.88 -10.24 -32.77
C GLU A 65 89.30 -10.53 -32.26
N GLN A 66 89.49 -10.63 -30.94
CA GLN A 66 90.78 -10.98 -30.34
C GLN A 66 91.25 -12.38 -30.76
N LEU A 67 90.35 -13.36 -30.80
CA LEU A 67 90.65 -14.71 -31.28
C LEU A 67 91.04 -14.70 -32.77
N ALA A 68 90.35 -13.91 -33.59
CA ALA A 68 90.65 -13.78 -35.02
C ALA A 68 92.03 -13.11 -35.25
N ALA A 69 92.36 -12.08 -34.48
CA ALA A 69 93.66 -11.43 -34.52
C ALA A 69 94.80 -12.37 -34.10
N ALA A 70 94.64 -13.10 -32.99
CA ALA A 70 95.62 -14.08 -32.53
C ALA A 70 95.80 -15.24 -33.54
N ALA A 71 94.72 -15.69 -34.18
CA ALA A 71 94.78 -16.70 -35.23
C ALA A 71 95.57 -16.22 -36.46
N LYS A 72 95.43 -14.93 -36.82
CA LYS A 72 96.18 -14.31 -37.92
C LYS A 72 97.66 -14.19 -37.57
N GLU A 73 98.00 -13.76 -36.35
CA GLU A 73 99.39 -13.65 -35.87
C GLU A 73 100.10 -15.01 -35.84
N LEU A 74 99.41 -16.07 -35.38
CA LEU A 74 99.93 -17.44 -35.46
C LEU A 74 100.17 -17.90 -36.90
N ALA A 75 99.30 -17.51 -37.84
CA ALA A 75 99.47 -17.85 -39.24
C ALA A 75 100.66 -17.10 -39.87
N GLU A 76 100.87 -15.83 -39.53
CA GLU A 76 102.02 -15.03 -39.97
C GLU A 76 103.34 -15.60 -39.41
N LEU A 77 103.42 -15.87 -38.11
CA LEU A 77 104.60 -16.48 -37.47
C LEU A 77 104.96 -17.86 -38.04
N ARG A 78 103.97 -18.64 -38.47
CA ARG A 78 104.19 -19.94 -39.12
C ARG A 78 104.74 -19.79 -40.55
N ASN A 79 104.45 -18.70 -41.23
CA ASN A 79 104.92 -18.42 -42.60
C ASN A 79 106.32 -17.77 -42.63
N ASP A 80 106.73 -17.07 -41.57
CA ASP A 80 107.98 -16.31 -41.52
C ASP A 80 109.25 -17.14 -41.26
N GLY A 81 109.13 -18.44 -40.96
CA GLY A 81 110.18 -19.45 -41.15
C GLY A 81 111.61 -19.13 -40.65
N SER A 82 111.80 -18.29 -39.62
CA SER A 82 113.13 -18.06 -39.03
C SER A 82 113.49 -19.21 -38.10
N GLY A 83 114.41 -20.06 -38.52
CA GLY A 83 114.91 -21.23 -37.76
C GLY A 83 115.83 -20.88 -36.58
N ASP A 84 115.58 -19.79 -35.88
CA ASP A 84 116.39 -19.33 -34.73
C ASP A 84 115.85 -19.79 -33.35
N GLY A 85 114.77 -20.58 -33.33
CA GLY A 85 114.16 -21.10 -32.10
C GLY A 85 113.36 -20.07 -31.28
N SER A 86 113.37 -18.78 -31.65
CA SER A 86 112.62 -17.71 -30.96
C SER A 86 111.12 -17.73 -31.31
N GLY A 87 110.76 -18.28 -32.48
CA GLY A 87 109.37 -18.41 -32.93
C GLY A 87 108.54 -19.39 -32.11
N ASP A 88 109.15 -20.46 -31.58
CA ASP A 88 108.46 -21.52 -30.84
C ASP A 88 107.96 -21.04 -29.46
N ASP A 89 108.76 -20.25 -28.75
CA ASP A 89 108.36 -19.65 -27.47
C ASP A 89 107.21 -18.65 -27.64
N ARG A 90 107.25 -17.83 -28.70
CA ARG A 90 106.18 -16.87 -29.04
C ARG A 90 104.89 -17.58 -29.45
N CYS A 91 104.97 -18.63 -30.27
CA CYS A 91 103.81 -19.44 -30.64
C CYS A 91 103.14 -20.09 -29.42
N THR A 92 103.94 -20.56 -28.45
CA THR A 92 103.43 -21.17 -27.21
C THR A 92 102.67 -20.16 -26.34
N VAL A 93 103.19 -18.94 -26.20
CA VAL A 93 102.51 -17.85 -25.46
C VAL A 93 101.19 -17.47 -26.15
N ILE A 94 101.19 -17.32 -27.48
CA ILE A 94 99.96 -16.98 -28.23
C ILE A 94 98.93 -18.11 -28.14
N ALA A 95 99.36 -19.38 -28.22
CA ALA A 95 98.47 -20.53 -28.06
C ALA A 95 97.82 -20.58 -26.66
N HIS A 96 98.57 -20.23 -25.60
CA HIS A 96 98.04 -20.15 -24.25
C HIS A 96 97.01 -19.01 -24.08
N GLU A 97 97.32 -17.82 -24.59
CA GLU A 97 96.39 -16.68 -24.57
C GLU A 97 95.14 -16.94 -25.45
N TRP A 98 95.30 -17.64 -26.58
CA TRP A 98 94.19 -18.09 -27.42
C TRP A 98 93.26 -19.03 -26.66
N LYS A 99 93.81 -20.03 -25.97
CA LYS A 99 93.02 -20.98 -25.15
C LYS A 99 92.26 -20.27 -24.03
N LYS A 100 92.90 -19.29 -23.36
CA LYS A 100 92.29 -18.48 -22.30
C LYS A 100 91.16 -17.60 -22.83
N THR A 101 91.34 -16.98 -23.99
CA THR A 101 90.32 -16.14 -24.63
C THR A 101 89.15 -16.98 -25.15
N ALA A 102 89.43 -18.18 -25.67
CA ALA A 102 88.40 -19.12 -26.14
C ALA A 102 87.52 -19.64 -24.98
N ALA A 103 88.12 -19.92 -23.82
CA ALA A 103 87.38 -20.27 -22.61
C ALA A 103 86.44 -19.15 -22.16
N LYS A 104 86.94 -17.90 -22.12
CA LYS A 104 86.10 -16.73 -21.78
C LYS A 104 84.94 -16.53 -22.75
N LEU A 105 85.17 -16.72 -24.05
CA LEU A 105 84.11 -16.60 -25.04
C LEU A 105 83.04 -17.69 -24.87
N ALA A 106 83.43 -18.91 -24.48
CA ALA A 106 82.48 -19.97 -24.19
C ALA A 106 81.59 -19.63 -22.99
N ASP A 107 82.19 -19.07 -21.93
CA ASP A 107 81.45 -18.62 -20.74
C ASP A 107 80.48 -17.47 -21.07
N GLU A 108 80.91 -16.46 -21.82
CA GLU A 108 80.02 -15.37 -22.23
C GLU A 108 78.89 -15.84 -23.15
N LYS A 109 79.16 -16.77 -24.07
CA LYS A 109 78.10 -17.39 -24.90
C LYS A 109 77.08 -18.15 -24.06
N ALA A 110 77.52 -18.86 -23.02
CA ALA A 110 76.63 -19.52 -22.07
C ALA A 110 75.78 -18.50 -21.30
N ILE A 111 76.38 -17.42 -20.80
CA ILE A 111 75.66 -16.32 -20.11
C ILE A 111 74.62 -15.69 -21.04
N SER A 112 75.01 -15.34 -22.27
CA SER A 112 74.13 -14.76 -23.28
C SER A 112 72.96 -15.68 -23.65
N SER A 113 73.20 -17.00 -23.75
CA SER A 113 72.12 -17.97 -23.96
C SER A 113 71.14 -18.04 -22.78
N GLY A 114 71.65 -18.00 -21.54
CA GLY A 114 70.84 -17.97 -20.33
C GLY A 114 69.97 -16.71 -20.23
N LEU A 115 70.52 -15.55 -20.59
CA LEU A 115 69.78 -14.29 -20.64
C LEU A 115 68.67 -14.32 -21.71
N ARG A 116 68.93 -14.87 -22.89
CA ARG A 116 67.90 -15.04 -23.94
C ARG A 116 66.75 -15.93 -23.49
N ASN A 117 67.05 -17.04 -22.81
CA ASN A 117 66.02 -17.94 -22.29
C ASN A 117 65.15 -17.25 -21.22
N LYS A 118 65.78 -16.49 -20.30
CA LYS A 118 65.04 -15.71 -19.30
C LYS A 118 64.15 -14.64 -19.94
N LEU A 119 64.64 -13.94 -20.97
CA LEU A 119 63.86 -12.93 -21.68
C LEU A 119 62.63 -13.56 -22.35
N ALA A 120 62.79 -14.70 -23.01
CA ALA A 120 61.68 -15.44 -23.61
C ALA A 120 60.64 -15.87 -22.55
N GLN A 121 61.09 -16.35 -21.38
CA GLN A 121 60.20 -16.68 -20.27
C GLN A 121 59.39 -15.46 -19.81
N VAL A 122 60.07 -14.33 -19.54
CA VAL A 122 59.40 -13.08 -19.12
C VAL A 122 58.38 -12.61 -20.18
N GLU A 123 58.69 -12.70 -21.47
CA GLU A 123 57.74 -12.35 -22.54
C GLU A 123 56.49 -13.23 -22.54
N THR A 124 56.65 -14.53 -22.32
CA THR A 124 55.52 -15.47 -22.23
C THR A 124 54.63 -15.21 -21.01
N GLU A 125 55.23 -15.02 -19.83
CA GLU A 125 54.51 -14.68 -18.60
C GLU A 125 53.77 -13.34 -18.73
N LEU A 126 54.41 -12.34 -19.36
CA LEU A 126 53.78 -11.04 -19.63
C LEU A 126 52.57 -11.19 -20.56
N ASN A 127 52.66 -12.02 -21.59
CA ASN A 127 51.54 -12.25 -22.51
C ASN A 127 50.37 -12.96 -21.83
N LEU A 128 50.65 -13.96 -20.98
CA LEU A 128 49.63 -14.62 -20.16
C LEU A 128 48.98 -13.65 -19.16
N SER A 129 49.79 -12.81 -18.51
CA SER A 129 49.30 -11.78 -17.59
C SER A 129 48.39 -10.77 -18.30
N LYS A 130 48.78 -10.30 -19.49
CA LYS A 130 47.93 -9.42 -20.32
C LYS A 130 46.59 -10.06 -20.65
N GLN A 131 46.58 -11.32 -21.10
CA GLN A 131 45.34 -12.05 -21.40
C GLN A 131 44.44 -12.20 -20.17
N SER A 132 45.04 -12.53 -19.02
CA SER A 132 44.32 -12.63 -17.74
C SER A 132 43.67 -11.31 -17.36
N VAL A 133 44.41 -10.19 -17.42
CA VAL A 133 43.90 -8.85 -17.12
C VAL A 133 42.77 -8.46 -18.08
N THR A 134 42.91 -8.73 -19.38
CA THR A 134 41.84 -8.43 -20.35
C THR A 134 40.56 -9.22 -20.07
N THR A 135 40.69 -10.50 -19.70
CA THR A 135 39.55 -11.35 -19.36
C THR A 135 38.85 -10.86 -18.09
N GLN A 136 39.64 -10.46 -17.09
CA GLN A 136 39.10 -9.90 -15.85
C GLN A 136 38.38 -8.57 -16.10
N ALA A 137 38.94 -7.69 -16.93
CA ALA A 137 38.31 -6.43 -17.31
C ALA A 137 36.96 -6.65 -18.02
N ASP A 138 36.89 -7.59 -18.98
CA ASP A 138 35.65 -7.93 -19.68
C ASP A 138 34.57 -8.46 -18.72
N ASN A 139 34.96 -9.30 -17.76
CA ASN A 139 34.03 -9.83 -16.76
C ASN A 139 33.49 -8.72 -15.84
N LEU A 140 34.35 -7.79 -15.42
CA LEU A 140 33.94 -6.62 -14.64
C LEU A 140 32.97 -5.73 -15.43
N LEU A 141 33.23 -5.51 -16.72
CA LEU A 141 32.38 -4.69 -17.58
C LEU A 141 31.00 -5.34 -17.79
N LYS A 142 30.95 -6.67 -18.00
CA LYS A 142 29.69 -7.43 -18.04
C LYS A 142 28.91 -7.37 -16.73
N ALA A 143 29.60 -7.50 -15.60
CA ALA A 143 28.99 -7.38 -14.28
C ALA A 143 28.41 -5.95 -14.08
N GLN A 144 29.18 -4.92 -14.44
CA GLN A 144 28.74 -3.53 -14.36
C GLN A 144 27.51 -3.27 -15.23
N ALA A 145 27.47 -3.79 -16.46
CA ALA A 145 26.31 -3.68 -17.34
C ALA A 145 25.07 -4.39 -16.76
N SER A 146 25.24 -5.58 -16.18
CA SER A 146 24.15 -6.31 -15.51
C SER A 146 23.61 -5.54 -14.30
N HIS A 147 24.49 -4.97 -13.47
CA HIS A 147 24.08 -4.14 -12.34
C HIS A 147 23.36 -2.86 -12.79
N ALA A 148 23.84 -2.20 -13.84
CA ALA A 148 23.17 -1.02 -14.41
C ALA A 148 21.75 -1.37 -14.90
N LYS A 149 21.56 -2.53 -15.55
CA LYS A 149 20.24 -2.97 -15.99
C LYS A 149 19.28 -3.22 -14.82
N LYS A 150 19.74 -3.90 -13.77
CA LYS A 150 18.95 -4.12 -12.55
C LYS A 150 18.53 -2.80 -11.88
N LEU A 151 19.42 -1.81 -11.85
CA LEU A 151 19.09 -0.49 -11.30
C LEU A 151 18.04 0.24 -12.13
N GLN A 152 18.11 0.12 -13.46
CA GLN A 152 17.10 0.67 -14.36
C GLN A 152 15.73 0.02 -14.12
N ASP A 153 15.68 -1.31 -14.01
CA ASP A 153 14.43 -2.04 -13.77
C ASP A 153 13.80 -1.64 -12.42
N VAL A 154 14.61 -1.52 -11.37
CA VAL A 154 14.15 -1.03 -10.04
C VAL A 154 13.62 0.41 -10.14
N HIS A 155 14.24 1.26 -10.96
CA HIS A 155 13.77 2.63 -11.14
C HIS A 155 12.41 2.68 -11.87
N GLU A 156 12.21 1.82 -12.85
CA GLU A 156 10.93 1.67 -13.55
C GLU A 156 9.83 1.17 -12.62
N ASP A 157 10.12 0.16 -11.80
CA ASP A 157 9.20 -0.35 -10.77
C ASP A 157 8.82 0.73 -9.74
N MET A 158 9.81 1.51 -9.29
CA MET A 158 9.58 2.64 -8.36
C MET A 158 8.62 3.68 -8.97
N ASN A 159 8.82 4.01 -10.24
CA ASN A 159 7.96 4.96 -10.95
C ASN A 159 6.53 4.42 -11.13
N ASN A 160 6.40 3.13 -11.45
CA ASN A 160 5.09 2.46 -11.52
C ASN A 160 4.36 2.49 -10.18
N LEU A 161 5.06 2.19 -9.08
CA LEU A 161 4.50 2.23 -7.73
C LEU A 161 4.07 3.64 -7.34
N THR A 162 4.87 4.66 -7.69
CA THR A 162 4.54 6.07 -7.44
C THR A 162 3.21 6.44 -8.10
N ARG A 163 3.03 6.06 -9.38
CA ARG A 163 1.76 6.29 -10.10
C ARG A 163 0.59 5.56 -9.45
N GLU A 164 0.78 4.32 -9.02
CA GLU A 164 -0.27 3.56 -8.34
C GLU A 164 -0.66 4.19 -6.99
N VAL A 165 0.31 4.69 -6.23
CA VAL A 165 0.06 5.43 -4.99
C VAL A 165 -0.75 6.69 -5.25
N ASP A 166 -0.41 7.47 -6.29
CA ASP A 166 -1.16 8.68 -6.65
C ASP A 166 -2.60 8.36 -7.09
N GLU A 167 -2.80 7.30 -7.87
CA GLU A 167 -4.14 6.84 -8.27
C GLU A 167 -4.98 6.38 -7.08
N ARG A 168 -4.38 5.65 -6.13
CA ARG A 168 -5.05 5.22 -4.91
C ARG A 168 -5.38 6.41 -4.00
N LYS A 169 -4.49 7.39 -3.91
CA LYS A 169 -4.72 8.62 -3.15
C LYS A 169 -5.94 9.38 -3.68
N LYS A 170 -6.03 9.55 -5.01
CA LYS A 170 -7.21 10.18 -5.63
C LYS A 170 -8.51 9.42 -5.34
N LYS A 171 -8.49 8.09 -5.46
CA LYS A 171 -9.67 7.26 -5.12
C LYS A 171 -10.06 7.35 -3.65
N LEU A 172 -9.11 7.54 -2.74
CA LEU A 172 -9.40 7.73 -1.32
C LEU A 172 -10.06 9.09 -1.07
N GLU A 173 -9.55 10.15 -1.70
CA GLU A 173 -10.12 11.49 -1.63
C GLU A 173 -11.57 11.52 -2.16
N ASP A 174 -11.84 10.87 -3.29
CA ASP A 174 -13.20 10.73 -3.84
C ASP A 174 -14.14 10.02 -2.84
N ARG A 175 -13.66 8.94 -2.20
CA ARG A 175 -14.44 8.20 -1.19
C ARG A 175 -14.68 9.00 0.08
N GLU A 176 -13.72 9.81 0.51
CA GLU A 176 -13.85 10.68 1.67
C GLU A 176 -14.95 11.72 1.45
N ASN A 177 -14.99 12.33 0.26
CA ASN A 177 -16.05 13.26 -0.14
C ASN A 177 -17.45 12.60 -0.19
N ASP A 178 -17.53 11.36 -0.69
CA ASP A 178 -18.77 10.58 -0.69
C ASP A 178 -19.25 10.27 0.74
N VAL A 179 -18.34 9.92 1.65
CA VAL A 179 -18.66 9.65 3.05
C VAL A 179 -19.16 10.92 3.74
N ALA A 180 -18.46 12.05 3.59
CA ALA A 180 -18.88 13.33 4.16
C ALA A 180 -20.29 13.73 3.68
N SER A 181 -20.58 13.51 2.40
CA SER A 181 -21.92 13.77 1.83
C SER A 181 -23.01 12.86 2.44
N ARG A 182 -22.68 11.60 2.74
CA ARG A 182 -23.60 10.66 3.39
C ARG A 182 -23.83 10.99 4.85
N GLU A 183 -22.78 11.38 5.58
CA GLU A 183 -22.88 11.80 6.98
C GLU A 183 -23.83 12.99 7.12
N LYS A 184 -23.64 14.04 6.31
CA LYS A 184 -24.55 15.19 6.29
C LYS A 184 -26.01 14.82 5.99
N ASN A 185 -26.22 13.88 5.06
CA ASN A 185 -27.57 13.40 4.77
C ASN A 185 -28.18 12.60 5.92
N MET A 186 -27.38 11.89 6.71
CA MET A 186 -27.87 11.19 7.89
C MET A 186 -28.19 12.16 9.02
N GLU A 187 -27.34 13.15 9.25
CA GLU A 187 -27.56 14.24 10.22
C GLU A 187 -28.90 14.95 9.94
N ASN A 188 -29.15 15.36 8.68
CA ASN A 188 -30.44 15.97 8.30
C ASN A 188 -31.64 15.04 8.59
N LYS A 189 -31.51 13.72 8.34
CA LYS A 189 -32.59 12.75 8.62
C LYS A 189 -32.81 12.56 10.11
N GLU A 190 -31.75 12.63 10.90
CA GLU A 190 -31.82 12.56 12.36
C GLU A 190 -32.55 13.79 12.92
N GLU A 191 -32.22 14.98 12.43
CA GLU A 191 -32.96 16.21 12.75
C GLU A 191 -34.45 16.12 12.39
N GLU A 192 -34.80 15.62 11.19
CA GLU A 192 -36.19 15.40 10.78
C GLU A 192 -36.93 14.40 11.69
N LEU A 193 -36.26 13.32 12.10
CA LEU A 193 -36.84 12.34 13.01
C LEU A 193 -37.06 12.93 14.42
N GLN A 194 -36.15 13.79 14.87
CA GLN A 194 -36.28 14.48 16.14
C GLN A 194 -37.49 15.43 16.14
N VAL A 195 -37.68 16.22 15.08
CA VAL A 195 -38.87 17.08 14.92
C VAL A 195 -40.16 16.26 14.94
N LYS A 196 -40.23 15.14 14.21
CA LYS A 196 -41.40 14.24 14.23
C LYS A 196 -41.66 13.64 15.61
N ALA A 197 -40.62 13.31 16.37
CA ALA A 197 -40.77 12.80 17.72
C ALA A 197 -41.36 13.85 18.67
N GLU A 198 -40.92 15.12 18.56
CA GLU A 198 -41.48 16.24 19.31
C GLU A 198 -42.95 16.51 18.96
N GLU A 199 -43.29 16.45 17.66
CA GLU A 199 -44.69 16.57 17.20
C GLU A 199 -45.57 15.47 17.78
N LEU A 200 -45.11 14.20 17.75
CA LEU A 200 -45.84 13.08 18.32
C LEU A 200 -46.04 13.24 19.83
N GLN A 201 -45.02 13.72 20.55
CA GLN A 201 -45.12 13.99 21.99
C GLN A 201 -46.15 15.10 22.28
N SER A 202 -46.21 16.14 21.45
CA SER A 202 -47.22 17.19 21.52
C SER A 202 -48.64 16.65 21.27
N HIS A 203 -48.80 15.80 20.26
CA HIS A 203 -50.08 15.13 19.98
C HIS A 203 -50.53 14.22 21.13
N GLU A 204 -49.60 13.46 21.72
CA GLU A 204 -49.89 12.62 22.89
C GLU A 204 -50.36 13.46 24.08
N ALA A 205 -49.72 14.60 24.33
CA ALA A 205 -50.12 15.52 25.40
C ALA A 205 -51.54 16.08 25.18
N LYS A 206 -51.87 16.49 23.95
CA LYS A 206 -53.23 16.95 23.59
C LYS A 206 -54.27 15.84 23.78
N LEU A 207 -53.93 14.60 23.42
CA LEU A 207 -54.84 13.46 23.55
C LEU A 207 -55.09 13.10 25.03
N LYS A 208 -54.05 13.17 25.87
CA LYS A 208 -54.20 13.04 27.34
C LYS A 208 -55.12 14.11 27.92
N GLU A 209 -54.99 15.35 27.46
CA GLU A 209 -55.84 16.46 27.90
C GLU A 209 -57.31 16.27 27.48
N GLU A 210 -57.56 15.89 26.23
CA GLU A 210 -58.91 15.53 25.78
C GLU A 210 -59.48 14.34 26.55
N GLY A 211 -58.66 13.34 26.89
CA GLY A 211 -59.07 12.24 27.77
C GLY A 211 -59.57 12.72 29.13
N ARG A 212 -58.89 13.71 29.74
CA ARG A 212 -59.34 14.33 31.01
C ARG A 212 -60.64 15.11 30.83
N ARG A 213 -60.78 15.87 29.73
CA ARG A 213 -62.01 16.61 29.41
C ARG A 213 -63.20 15.67 29.28
N LEU A 214 -63.02 14.55 28.57
CA LEU A 214 -64.05 13.52 28.43
C LEU A 214 -64.44 12.92 29.79
N GLN A 215 -63.46 12.55 30.64
CA GLN A 215 -63.76 12.09 32.00
C GLN A 215 -64.59 13.10 32.80
N ASN A 216 -64.26 14.39 32.72
CA ASN A 216 -65.03 15.44 33.39
C ASN A 216 -66.47 15.53 32.87
N VAL A 217 -66.67 15.44 31.56
CA VAL A 217 -67.99 15.40 30.94
C VAL A 217 -68.77 14.16 31.39
N THR A 218 -68.13 12.99 31.42
CA THR A 218 -68.75 11.75 31.93
C THR A 218 -69.21 11.91 33.38
N HIS A 219 -68.37 12.45 34.26
CA HIS A 219 -68.74 12.72 35.65
C HIS A 219 -69.88 13.73 35.80
N ARG A 220 -69.96 14.72 34.90
CA ARG A 220 -71.07 15.69 34.89
C ARG A 220 -72.38 15.03 34.45
N LEU A 221 -72.36 14.28 33.35
CA LEU A 221 -73.53 13.56 32.85
C LEU A 221 -74.04 12.52 33.86
N GLN A 222 -73.14 11.83 34.55
CA GLN A 222 -73.50 10.90 35.63
C GLN A 222 -74.26 11.62 36.76
N ARG A 223 -73.78 12.79 37.21
CA ARG A 223 -74.48 13.61 38.21
C ARG A 223 -75.83 14.12 37.71
N GLU A 224 -75.91 14.58 36.46
CA GLU A 224 -77.18 15.01 35.85
C GLU A 224 -78.18 13.84 35.79
N ARG A 225 -77.72 12.62 35.48
CA ARG A 225 -78.56 11.41 35.51
C ARG A 225 -79.05 11.07 36.91
N GLU A 226 -78.18 11.09 37.91
CA GLU A 226 -78.56 10.90 39.32
C GLU A 226 -79.57 11.94 39.80
N GLN A 227 -79.40 13.20 39.38
CA GLN A 227 -80.33 14.29 39.66
C GLN A 227 -81.70 14.04 39.01
N LEU A 228 -81.72 13.65 37.73
CA LEU A 228 -82.95 13.28 37.02
C LEU A 228 -83.66 12.10 37.67
N ASP A 229 -82.94 11.07 38.08
CA ASP A 229 -83.49 9.93 38.82
C ASP A 229 -84.07 10.36 40.18
N ALA A 230 -83.39 11.25 40.90
CA ALA A 230 -83.87 11.81 42.16
C ALA A 230 -85.14 12.65 41.95
N ASP A 231 -85.20 13.48 40.90
CA ASP A 231 -86.38 14.28 40.59
C ASP A 231 -87.54 13.45 40.07
N LYS A 232 -87.27 12.37 39.32
CA LYS A 232 -88.27 11.35 38.96
C LYS A 232 -88.86 10.68 40.21
N LYS A 233 -88.03 10.27 41.17
CA LYS A 233 -88.49 9.72 42.47
C LYS A 233 -89.33 10.72 43.27
N LYS A 234 -89.01 12.03 43.22
CA LYS A 234 -89.84 13.06 43.85
C LYS A 234 -91.20 13.21 43.16
N ARG A 235 -91.26 13.06 41.83
CA ARG A 235 -92.52 13.03 41.06
C ARG A 235 -93.31 11.73 41.27
N GLU A 236 -92.63 10.62 41.56
CA GLU A 236 -93.21 9.32 41.91
C GLU A 236 -93.58 9.19 43.40
N LYS A 237 -93.35 10.20 44.24
CA LYS A 237 -94.02 10.25 45.55
C LYS A 237 -95.52 10.12 45.27
N PRO A 238 -96.23 9.17 45.89
CA PRO A 238 -97.67 9.08 45.69
C PRO A 238 -98.26 10.38 46.21
N SER A 239 -98.73 11.21 45.28
CA SER A 239 -99.61 12.32 45.58
C SER A 239 -100.74 11.74 46.43
N ARG A 240 -100.75 12.11 47.71
CA ARG A 240 -101.76 11.69 48.70
C ARG A 240 -103.11 12.38 48.46
N GLU A 241 -103.37 12.80 47.22
CA GLU A 241 -104.49 13.68 46.83
C GLU A 241 -105.29 13.11 45.65
N LYS A 242 -105.20 11.80 45.38
CA LYS A 242 -106.13 11.06 44.52
C LYS A 242 -106.52 9.67 45.05
N GLN A 243 -106.74 9.56 46.36
CA GLN A 243 -107.51 8.44 46.96
C GLN A 243 -108.71 8.99 47.76
N GLN A 244 -109.59 9.72 47.09
CA GLN A 244 -110.90 10.06 47.64
C GLN A 244 -112.03 9.81 46.62
N GLY A 245 -111.84 8.83 45.74
CA GLY A 245 -112.92 8.19 45.00
C GLY A 245 -113.28 6.88 45.69
N GLY A 246 -114.47 6.80 46.30
CA GLY A 246 -115.09 5.50 46.61
C GLY A 246 -115.36 5.16 48.08
N ARG A 247 -115.44 6.12 49.01
CA ARG A 247 -116.05 5.86 50.33
C ARG A 247 -117.49 6.36 50.35
N ILE A 248 -118.40 5.48 49.93
CA ILE A 248 -119.85 5.65 50.10
C ILE A 248 -120.12 5.81 51.60
N SER A 249 -120.85 6.86 52.01
CA SER A 249 -121.07 7.12 53.44
C SER A 249 -121.89 6.00 54.09
N LEU A 250 -121.74 5.77 55.40
CA LEU A 250 -122.49 4.72 56.12
C LEU A 250 -124.02 4.87 55.96
N ARG A 251 -124.51 6.11 55.78
CA ARG A 251 -125.91 6.38 55.41
C ARG A 251 -126.24 5.90 54.00
N GLN A 252 -125.39 6.19 53.02
CA GLN A 252 -125.58 5.74 51.64
C GLN A 252 -125.45 4.21 51.50
N ALA A 253 -124.59 3.56 52.28
CA ALA A 253 -124.50 2.10 52.34
C ALA A 253 -125.76 1.45 52.95
N LYS A 254 -126.35 2.07 53.98
CA LYS A 254 -127.65 1.64 54.54
C LYS A 254 -128.79 1.79 53.53
N ILE A 255 -128.85 2.92 52.82
CA ILE A 255 -129.85 3.15 51.76
C ILE A 255 -129.70 2.12 50.63
N LEU A 256 -128.47 1.84 50.19
CA LEU A 256 -128.22 0.86 49.13
C LEU A 256 -128.61 -0.57 49.56
N ASN A 257 -128.34 -0.96 50.81
CA ASN A 257 -128.75 -2.26 51.32
C ASN A 257 -130.28 -2.37 51.49
N GLU A 258 -130.94 -1.30 51.92
CA GLU A 258 -132.41 -1.27 52.03
C GLU A 258 -133.07 -1.31 50.65
N MET A 259 -132.54 -0.57 49.67
CA MET A 259 -132.95 -0.65 48.28
C MET A 259 -132.82 -2.08 47.74
N LYS A 260 -131.67 -2.73 47.95
CA LYS A 260 -131.46 -4.13 47.53
C LYS A 260 -132.42 -5.10 48.23
N ARG A 261 -132.78 -4.85 49.50
CA ARG A 261 -133.77 -5.63 50.22
C ARG A 261 -135.17 -5.44 49.62
N GLN A 262 -135.56 -4.20 49.34
CA GLN A 262 -136.84 -3.90 48.69
C GLN A 262 -136.92 -4.46 47.27
N THR A 263 -135.84 -4.41 46.49
CA THR A 263 -135.77 -5.05 45.16
C THR A 263 -135.96 -6.56 45.27
N ARG A 264 -135.32 -7.23 46.23
CA ARG A 264 -135.54 -8.67 46.44
C ARG A 264 -136.97 -8.99 46.87
N LEU A 265 -137.55 -8.19 47.76
CA LEU A 265 -138.95 -8.36 48.17
C LEU A 265 -139.93 -8.12 47.01
N LEU A 266 -139.68 -7.12 46.16
CA LEU A 266 -140.44 -6.89 44.92
C LEU A 266 -140.28 -8.05 43.94
N GLU A 267 -139.07 -8.55 43.73
CA GLU A 267 -138.81 -9.68 42.83
C GLU A 267 -139.44 -10.99 43.34
N GLU A 268 -139.49 -11.17 44.66
CA GLU A 268 -140.14 -12.29 45.33
C GLU A 268 -141.68 -12.15 45.35
N GLN A 269 -142.21 -10.93 45.39
CA GLN A 269 -143.64 -10.65 45.14
C GLN A 269 -144.02 -10.87 43.67
N PHE A 270 -143.17 -10.47 42.72
CA PHE A 270 -143.37 -10.72 41.28
C PHE A 270 -143.29 -12.20 40.92
N LYS A 271 -142.49 -13.00 41.65
CA LYS A 271 -142.38 -14.47 41.44
C LYS A 271 -143.52 -15.24 42.11
N ASN A 272 -144.11 -14.74 43.20
CA ASN A 272 -145.14 -15.45 43.97
C ASN A 272 -146.59 -14.97 43.70
N ASN A 273 -146.79 -13.80 43.10
CA ASN A 273 -148.09 -13.29 42.63
C ASN A 273 -147.96 -12.81 41.18
N GLY A 274 -148.60 -13.48 40.22
CA GLY A 274 -148.51 -13.15 38.79
C GLY A 274 -148.83 -11.67 38.45
N CYS A 275 -148.19 -11.18 37.39
CA CYS A 275 -148.19 -9.79 36.89
C CYS A 275 -149.52 -9.01 37.03
N PRO A 276 -149.53 -7.86 37.73
CA PRO A 276 -150.62 -6.89 37.64
C PRO A 276 -150.52 -6.05 36.36
N ALA A 277 -151.57 -6.12 35.55
CA ALA A 277 -151.78 -5.30 34.37
C ALA A 277 -152.09 -3.84 34.75
N ALA A 278 -151.07 -2.96 34.73
CA ALA A 278 -151.24 -1.52 34.60
C ALA A 278 -149.87 -0.85 34.49
N PHE A 279 -149.42 -0.58 33.27
CA PHE A 279 -148.75 0.68 32.91
C PHE A 279 -148.79 0.78 31.39
N LYS A 280 -149.99 1.11 30.91
CA LYS A 280 -150.19 1.83 29.65
C LYS A 280 -149.62 3.25 29.83
N GLU A 281 -149.19 3.81 28.71
CA GLU A 281 -149.08 5.25 28.45
C GLU A 281 -148.12 6.05 29.35
N LEU A 282 -146.92 6.32 28.84
CA LEU A 282 -146.46 7.67 28.45
C LEU A 282 -144.93 7.68 28.30
N GLU A 283 -144.51 8.12 27.12
CA GLU A 283 -143.20 8.70 26.79
C GLU A 283 -141.93 7.97 27.24
N ALA A 284 -141.36 7.18 26.32
CA ALA A 284 -140.12 7.53 25.62
C ALA A 284 -139.83 6.50 24.51
#